data_AF-A0A946AQD3-F1
#
_entry.id   AF-A0A946AQD3-F1
#
_cell.length_a   1.000
_cell.length_b   1.000
_cell.length_c   1.000
_cell.angle_alpha   90.00
_cell.angle_beta   90.00
_cell.angle_gamma   90.00
#
_symmetry.space_group_name_H-M   'P 1'
#
loop_
_entity.id
_entity.type
_entity.pdbx_description
1 polymer ?
#
loop_
_entity_poly.entity_id
_entity_poly.type
_entity_poly.pdbx_seq_one_letter_code
_entity_poly.pdbx_strand_id
1 'polypeptide(L)'
;MAASKHNPANDQNDARLRRSALTGIKQLITETRLAYASIILALVLGLMTYAVLSSPQFLDGKSNLTVLVLGLDVTVLLLLTVLVVRQIIGLIKERRRRMAGYQLHLRIAMLFSIISVLPSLIVMGFAVFVLDYSLRGWFNERISTAVEESVTIANSYLEEHKRSVSGQILAMANDINREAPNLLRNRNGFDQYLTNQAGVRNLTEALVIDSTGRVIANSQFAYAVTFSDLDEAFFDKANQGEVSIANTDNEYRIRAGLRLNQFVDAYLLVGRFVDPTVLAAVERTQFASSSYQLLDIRQLDLQISFAVMFGMVALLLLLGSVWLGLNFANAIVTPISAIIGVA
;
A
#
# COMPACT_ATOMS: atom_id res chain seq x y z
N MET A 1 -25.74 -86.49 -32.62
CA MET A 1 -26.49 -85.21 -32.52
C MET A 1 -26.71 -84.94 -31.04
N ALA A 2 -25.81 -84.20 -30.38
CA ALA A 2 -25.92 -83.87 -28.95
C ALA A 2 -26.12 -82.36 -28.82
N ALA A 3 -27.33 -81.97 -28.44
CA ALA A 3 -27.71 -80.58 -28.25
C ALA A 3 -27.07 -80.02 -26.98
N SER A 4 -26.20 -79.02 -27.16
CA SER A 4 -25.63 -78.21 -26.08
C SER A 4 -26.75 -77.44 -25.37
N LYS A 5 -27.00 -77.78 -24.10
CA LYS A 5 -27.91 -77.03 -23.22
C LYS A 5 -27.34 -75.64 -22.98
N HIS A 6 -27.90 -74.64 -23.66
CA HIS A 6 -27.61 -73.24 -23.42
C HIS A 6 -28.13 -72.84 -22.02
N ASN A 7 -27.22 -72.41 -21.14
CA ASN A 7 -27.53 -72.08 -19.75
C ASN A 7 -27.76 -70.55 -19.59
N PRO A 8 -29.01 -70.10 -19.36
CA PRO A 8 -29.36 -68.68 -19.30
C PRO A 8 -28.77 -67.94 -18.07
N ALA A 9 -28.23 -68.67 -17.09
CA ALA A 9 -27.56 -68.07 -15.93
C ALA A 9 -26.20 -67.43 -16.30
N ASN A 10 -25.53 -67.90 -17.37
CA ASN A 10 -24.22 -67.38 -17.76
C ASN A 10 -24.35 -66.01 -18.46
N ASP A 11 -25.37 -65.84 -19.32
CA ASP A 11 -25.66 -64.57 -20.00
C ASP A 11 -26.05 -63.45 -19.02
N GLN A 12 -26.76 -63.76 -17.94
CA GLN A 12 -27.10 -62.77 -16.92
C GLN A 12 -25.89 -62.33 -16.09
N ASN A 13 -24.93 -63.22 -15.85
CA ASN A 13 -23.69 -62.89 -15.15
C ASN A 13 -22.77 -62.05 -16.04
N ASP A 14 -22.63 -62.39 -17.32
CA ASP A 14 -21.85 -61.61 -18.29
C ASP A 14 -22.44 -60.21 -18.52
N ALA A 15 -23.77 -60.08 -18.56
CA ALA A 15 -24.44 -58.79 -18.66
C ALA A 15 -24.25 -57.92 -17.40
N ARG A 16 -24.21 -58.53 -16.20
CA ARG A 16 -23.94 -57.82 -14.93
C ARG A 16 -22.48 -57.39 -14.82
N LEU A 17 -21.53 -58.23 -15.22
CA LEU A 17 -20.11 -57.93 -15.24
C LEU A 17 -19.80 -56.81 -16.25
N ARG A 18 -20.39 -56.87 -17.45
CA ARG A 18 -20.28 -55.80 -18.46
C ARG A 18 -20.89 -54.47 -17.97
N ARG A 19 -22.07 -54.49 -17.34
CA ARG A 19 -22.68 -53.28 -16.79
C ARG A 19 -21.82 -52.67 -15.68
N SER A 20 -21.32 -53.48 -14.74
CA SER A 20 -20.42 -53.04 -13.65
C SER A 20 -19.13 -52.40 -14.19
N ALA A 21 -18.47 -53.06 -15.14
CA ALA A 21 -17.26 -52.55 -15.80
C ALA A 21 -17.51 -51.24 -16.57
N LEU A 22 -18.64 -51.13 -17.28
CA LEU A 22 -19.03 -49.91 -18.01
C LEU A 22 -19.32 -48.73 -17.06
N THR A 23 -19.93 -48.97 -15.90
CA THR A 23 -20.09 -47.93 -14.86
C THR A 23 -18.77 -47.49 -14.26
N GLY A 24 -17.84 -48.42 -13.96
CA GLY A 24 -16.52 -48.08 -13.43
C GLY A 24 -15.68 -47.24 -14.40
N ILE A 25 -15.70 -47.60 -15.69
CA ILE A 25 -15.02 -46.85 -16.75
C ILE A 25 -15.64 -45.46 -16.94
N LYS A 26 -16.97 -45.33 -16.93
CA LYS A 26 -17.65 -44.03 -17.00
C LYS A 26 -17.32 -43.13 -15.80
N GLN A 27 -17.22 -43.70 -14.59
CA GLN A 27 -16.84 -42.96 -13.38
C GLN A 27 -15.41 -42.43 -13.45
N LEU A 28 -14.45 -43.27 -13.89
CA LEU A 28 -13.04 -42.90 -14.06
C LEU A 28 -12.85 -41.75 -15.07
N ILE A 29 -13.54 -41.81 -16.21
CA ILE A 29 -13.49 -40.78 -17.26
C ILE A 29 -14.12 -39.46 -16.77
N THR A 30 -15.14 -39.54 -15.91
CA THR A 30 -15.80 -38.36 -15.35
C THR A 30 -14.90 -37.67 -14.31
N GLU A 31 -14.23 -38.42 -13.44
CA GLU A 31 -13.31 -37.85 -12.45
C GLU A 31 -12.09 -37.16 -13.09
N THR A 32 -11.53 -37.70 -14.18
CA THR A 32 -10.39 -37.06 -14.86
C THR A 32 -10.80 -35.73 -15.50
N ARG A 33 -11.96 -35.68 -16.16
CA ARG A 33 -12.47 -34.44 -16.78
C ARG A 33 -12.78 -33.37 -15.74
N LEU A 34 -13.39 -33.75 -14.63
CA LEU A 34 -13.69 -32.83 -13.51
C LEU A 34 -12.41 -32.25 -12.92
N ALA A 35 -11.34 -33.04 -12.83
CA ALA A 35 -10.09 -32.58 -12.28
C ALA A 35 -9.31 -31.66 -13.23
N TYR A 36 -9.26 -31.94 -14.54
CA TYR A 36 -8.72 -30.98 -15.51
C TYR A 36 -9.51 -29.66 -15.51
N ALA A 37 -10.84 -29.73 -15.43
CA ALA A 37 -11.68 -28.56 -15.29
C ALA A 37 -11.37 -27.79 -13.98
N SER A 38 -11.12 -28.49 -12.87
CA SER A 38 -10.76 -27.86 -11.60
C SER A 38 -9.41 -27.14 -11.63
N ILE A 39 -8.43 -27.63 -12.41
CA ILE A 39 -7.14 -26.97 -12.58
C ILE A 39 -7.27 -25.70 -13.42
N ILE A 40 -7.99 -25.80 -14.55
CA ILE A 40 -8.27 -24.61 -15.38
C ILE A 40 -9.03 -23.57 -14.55
N LEU A 41 -10.02 -24.02 -13.78
CA LEU A 41 -10.78 -23.16 -12.87
C LEU A 41 -9.87 -22.54 -11.81
N ALA A 42 -8.98 -23.30 -11.17
CA ALA A 42 -8.02 -22.77 -10.20
C ALA A 42 -7.07 -21.73 -10.80
N LEU A 43 -6.64 -21.92 -12.04
CA LEU A 43 -5.74 -21.00 -12.74
C LEU A 43 -6.46 -19.71 -13.14
N VAL A 44 -7.70 -19.82 -13.64
CA VAL A 44 -8.57 -18.67 -13.95
C VAL A 44 -8.93 -17.91 -12.68
N LEU A 45 -9.27 -18.62 -11.60
CA LEU A 45 -9.55 -18.00 -10.31
C LEU A 45 -8.30 -17.31 -9.75
N GLY A 46 -7.13 -17.93 -9.79
CA GLY A 46 -5.89 -17.28 -9.36
C GLY A 46 -5.58 -15.98 -10.13
N LEU A 47 -5.83 -15.96 -11.45
CA LEU A 47 -5.73 -14.73 -12.26
C LEU A 47 -6.79 -13.69 -11.87
N MET A 48 -8.02 -14.11 -11.60
CA MET A 48 -9.10 -13.23 -11.12
C MET A 48 -8.79 -12.66 -9.75
N THR A 49 -8.29 -13.47 -8.82
CA THR A 49 -7.85 -13.07 -7.48
C THR A 49 -6.75 -12.03 -7.58
N TYR A 50 -5.74 -12.25 -8.43
CA TYR A 50 -4.73 -11.23 -8.70
C TYR A 50 -5.35 -9.92 -9.25
N ALA A 51 -6.24 -10.00 -10.23
CA ALA A 51 -6.87 -8.81 -10.81
C ALA A 51 -7.74 -8.03 -9.79
N VAL A 52 -8.46 -8.74 -8.93
CA VAL A 52 -9.32 -8.13 -7.91
C VAL A 52 -8.48 -7.51 -6.79
N LEU A 53 -7.43 -8.19 -6.30
CA LEU A 53 -6.62 -7.67 -5.21
C LEU A 53 -5.58 -6.62 -5.65
N SER A 54 -5.21 -6.56 -6.93
CA SER A 54 -4.42 -5.46 -7.49
C SER A 54 -5.24 -4.19 -7.73
N SER A 55 -6.56 -4.25 -7.59
CA SER A 55 -7.42 -3.08 -7.77
C SER A 55 -7.42 -2.18 -6.52
N PRO A 56 -7.49 -0.84 -6.68
CA PRO A 56 -7.58 0.09 -5.55
C PRO A 56 -8.78 -0.18 -4.63
N GLN A 57 -9.84 -0.79 -5.17
CA GLN A 57 -11.07 -1.12 -4.46
C GLN A 57 -10.89 -2.18 -3.37
N PHE A 58 -9.81 -2.96 -3.42
CA PHE A 58 -9.43 -3.90 -2.36
C PHE A 58 -8.95 -3.17 -1.10
N LEU A 59 -8.18 -2.09 -1.27
CA LEU A 59 -7.57 -1.33 -0.17
C LEU A 59 -8.61 -0.60 0.70
N ASP A 60 -9.80 -0.37 0.16
CA ASP A 60 -10.93 0.23 0.87
C ASP A 60 -11.77 -0.79 1.67
N GLY A 61 -11.43 -2.09 1.59
CA GLY A 61 -11.98 -3.13 2.47
C GLY A 61 -13.48 -3.44 2.31
N LYS A 62 -14.14 -2.94 1.25
CA LYS A 62 -15.61 -3.01 1.09
C LYS A 62 -16.10 -3.68 -0.20
N SER A 63 -15.31 -4.57 -0.79
CA SER A 63 -15.71 -5.23 -2.04
C SER A 63 -16.33 -6.62 -1.81
N ASN A 64 -17.64 -6.75 -2.07
CA ASN A 64 -18.32 -8.05 -2.12
C ASN A 64 -17.68 -9.01 -3.12
N LEU A 65 -17.06 -8.48 -4.20
CA LEU A 65 -16.36 -9.28 -5.19
C LEU A 65 -15.13 -9.97 -4.61
N THR A 66 -14.37 -9.29 -3.74
CA THR A 66 -13.20 -9.87 -3.07
C THR A 66 -13.60 -11.06 -2.21
N VAL A 67 -14.65 -10.92 -1.39
CA VAL A 67 -15.14 -12.01 -0.52
C VAL A 67 -15.61 -13.20 -1.36
N LEU A 68 -16.32 -12.94 -2.46
CA LEU A 68 -16.81 -13.98 -3.35
C LEU A 68 -15.67 -14.74 -4.03
N VAL A 69 -14.67 -14.03 -4.57
CA VAL A 69 -13.52 -14.64 -5.24
C VAL A 69 -12.67 -15.47 -4.26
N LEU A 70 -12.38 -14.93 -3.08
CA LEU A 70 -11.67 -15.69 -2.03
C LEU A 70 -12.47 -16.92 -1.57
N GLY A 71 -13.79 -16.81 -1.44
CA GLY A 71 -14.65 -17.95 -1.12
C GLY A 71 -14.61 -19.04 -2.19
N LEU A 72 -14.57 -18.66 -3.47
CA LEU A 72 -14.39 -19.60 -4.58
C LEU A 72 -13.00 -20.24 -4.55
N ASP A 73 -11.94 -19.48 -4.30
CA ASP A 73 -10.58 -20.03 -4.15
C ASP A 73 -10.52 -21.09 -3.04
N VAL A 74 -11.10 -20.81 -1.87
CA VAL A 74 -11.14 -21.77 -0.75
C VAL A 74 -11.88 -23.04 -1.15
N THR A 75 -13.00 -22.89 -1.87
CA THR A 75 -13.82 -24.02 -2.32
C THR A 75 -13.04 -24.91 -3.30
N VAL A 76 -12.36 -24.31 -4.29
CA VAL A 76 -11.55 -25.06 -5.26
C VAL A 76 -10.33 -25.69 -4.60
N LEU A 77 -9.68 -24.99 -3.67
CA LEU A 77 -8.56 -25.52 -2.90
C LEU A 77 -8.96 -26.75 -2.09
N LEU A 78 -10.11 -26.72 -1.41
CA LEU A 78 -10.65 -27.88 -0.70
C LEU A 78 -10.96 -29.04 -1.65
N LEU A 79 -11.58 -28.76 -2.80
CA LEU A 79 -11.87 -29.78 -3.81
C LEU A 79 -10.59 -30.45 -4.33
N LEU A 80 -9.57 -29.66 -4.70
CA LEU A 80 -8.27 -30.19 -5.13
C LEU A 80 -7.59 -30.99 -4.02
N THR A 81 -7.65 -30.50 -2.78
CA THR A 81 -7.09 -31.21 -1.62
C THR A 81 -7.73 -32.59 -1.46
N VAL A 82 -9.07 -32.67 -1.55
CA VAL A 82 -9.79 -33.96 -1.46
C VAL A 82 -9.42 -34.89 -2.61
N LEU A 83 -9.29 -34.38 -3.84
CA LEU A 83 -8.87 -35.18 -5.01
C LEU A 83 -7.46 -35.74 -4.83
N VAL A 84 -6.50 -34.90 -4.45
CA VAL A 84 -5.11 -35.31 -4.20
C VAL A 84 -5.03 -36.34 -3.08
N VAL A 85 -5.70 -36.07 -1.94
CA VAL A 85 -5.72 -36.99 -0.79
C VAL A 85 -6.36 -38.33 -1.16
N ARG A 86 -7.48 -38.34 -1.89
CA ARG A 86 -8.10 -39.59 -2.38
C ARG A 86 -7.16 -40.39 -3.26
N GLN A 87 -6.43 -39.73 -4.16
CA GLN A 87 -5.49 -40.39 -5.05
C GLN A 87 -4.31 -41.00 -4.27
N ILE A 88 -3.78 -40.28 -3.28
CA ILE A 88 -2.74 -40.78 -2.37
C ILE A 88 -3.26 -42.00 -1.57
N ILE A 89 -4.46 -41.93 -1.00
CA ILE A 89 -5.06 -43.05 -0.26
C ILE A 89 -5.28 -44.26 -1.16
N GLY A 90 -5.69 -44.07 -2.43
CA GLY A 90 -5.83 -45.13 -3.43
C GLY A 90 -4.52 -45.89 -3.65
N LEU A 91 -3.44 -45.15 -3.89
CA LEU A 91 -2.09 -45.70 -4.04
C LEU A 91 -1.65 -46.50 -2.80
N ILE A 92 -1.98 -46.01 -1.60
CA ILE A 92 -1.68 -46.70 -0.33
C ILE A 92 -2.56 -47.95 -0.13
N LYS A 93 -3.80 -47.98 -0.62
CA LYS A 93 -4.69 -49.16 -0.51
C LYS A 93 -4.28 -50.28 -1.46
N GLU A 94 -3.86 -49.97 -2.69
CA GLU A 94 -3.36 -50.96 -3.66
C GLU A 94 -2.14 -51.72 -3.12
N ARG A 95 -1.29 -51.05 -2.33
CA ARG A 95 -0.18 -51.69 -1.59
C ARG A 95 -0.63 -52.88 -0.73
N ARG A 96 -1.84 -52.86 -0.16
CA ARG A 96 -2.32 -53.95 0.70
C ARG A 96 -2.82 -55.18 -0.07
N ARG A 97 -3.12 -55.06 -1.37
CA ARG A 97 -3.74 -56.15 -2.16
C ARG A 97 -2.77 -57.08 -2.88
N ARG A 98 -1.44 -56.90 -2.73
CA ARG A 98 -0.37 -57.83 -3.21
C ARG A 98 -0.57 -58.36 -4.65
N MET A 99 -0.98 -57.54 -5.61
CA MET A 99 -0.96 -57.96 -7.02
C MET A 99 0.50 -57.97 -7.52
N ALA A 100 0.87 -58.98 -8.31
CA ALA A 100 2.20 -59.08 -8.90
C ALA A 100 2.52 -57.82 -9.73
N GLY A 101 3.69 -57.20 -9.52
CA GLY A 101 4.14 -55.97 -10.22
C GLY A 101 4.04 -54.65 -9.42
N TYR A 102 3.40 -54.63 -8.24
CA TYR A 102 3.14 -53.39 -7.47
C TYR A 102 4.39 -52.59 -7.03
N GLN A 103 5.55 -53.25 -6.91
CA GLN A 103 6.79 -52.61 -6.44
C GLN A 103 7.34 -51.62 -7.47
N LEU A 104 7.21 -51.92 -8.77
CA LEU A 104 7.65 -51.04 -9.85
C LEU A 104 6.72 -49.83 -9.96
N HIS A 105 5.41 -50.07 -9.85
CA HIS A 105 4.35 -49.06 -9.88
C HIS A 105 4.58 -47.98 -8.81
N LEU A 106 4.85 -48.38 -7.57
CA LEU A 106 5.13 -47.45 -6.48
C LEU A 106 6.44 -46.71 -6.63
N ARG A 107 7.50 -47.38 -7.12
CA ARG A 107 8.80 -46.74 -7.30
C ARG A 107 8.72 -45.61 -8.33
N ILE A 108 8.03 -45.87 -9.45
CA ILE A 108 7.79 -44.88 -10.50
C ILE A 108 6.89 -43.76 -9.99
N ALA A 109 5.79 -44.09 -9.30
CA ALA A 109 4.87 -43.08 -8.75
C ALA A 109 5.54 -42.19 -7.68
N MET A 110 6.40 -42.74 -6.82
CA MET A 110 7.17 -41.94 -5.87
C MET A 110 8.18 -41.04 -6.56
N LEU A 111 8.93 -41.55 -7.54
CA LEU A 111 9.89 -40.73 -8.30
C LEU A 111 9.19 -39.58 -9.02
N PHE A 112 8.06 -39.84 -9.68
CA PHE A 112 7.27 -38.80 -10.33
C PHE A 112 6.70 -37.78 -9.35
N SER A 113 6.19 -38.24 -8.20
CA SER A 113 5.68 -37.35 -7.16
C SER A 113 6.79 -36.44 -6.62
N ILE A 114 7.97 -36.98 -6.31
CA ILE A 114 9.12 -36.20 -5.84
C ILE A 114 9.55 -35.17 -6.90
N ILE A 115 9.67 -35.59 -8.17
CA ILE A 115 10.07 -34.71 -9.28
C ILE A 115 9.04 -33.59 -9.51
N SER A 116 7.75 -33.82 -9.25
CA SER A 116 6.68 -32.82 -9.40
C SER A 116 6.55 -31.90 -8.18
N VAL A 117 6.64 -32.45 -6.97
CA VAL A 117 6.43 -31.75 -5.70
C VAL A 117 7.63 -30.88 -5.34
N LEU A 118 8.85 -31.40 -5.50
CA LEU A 118 10.06 -30.75 -4.99
C LEU A 118 10.31 -29.37 -5.64
N PRO A 119 10.26 -29.20 -6.98
CA PRO A 119 10.41 -27.88 -7.61
C PRO A 119 9.30 -26.92 -7.20
N SER A 120 8.08 -27.43 -7.06
CA SER A 120 6.91 -26.62 -6.65
C SER A 120 7.09 -26.06 -5.23
N LEU A 121 7.63 -26.86 -4.29
CA LEU A 121 7.96 -26.40 -2.94
C LEU A 121 9.07 -25.36 -2.93
N ILE A 122 10.11 -25.53 -3.75
CA ILE A 122 11.21 -24.56 -3.87
C ILE A 122 10.68 -23.23 -4.40
N VAL A 123 9.88 -23.25 -5.46
CA VAL A 123 9.27 -22.04 -6.04
C VAL A 123 8.34 -21.35 -5.03
N MET A 124 7.52 -22.10 -4.31
CA MET A 124 6.67 -21.57 -3.24
C MET A 124 7.50 -20.90 -2.14
N GLY A 125 8.55 -21.57 -1.64
CA GLY A 125 9.42 -21.02 -0.61
C GLY A 125 10.15 -19.75 -1.07
N PHE A 126 10.64 -19.76 -2.32
CA PHE A 126 11.27 -18.60 -2.93
C PHE A 126 10.29 -17.43 -3.08
N ALA A 127 9.05 -17.68 -3.51
CA ALA A 127 8.02 -16.65 -3.62
C ALA A 127 7.70 -15.99 -2.27
N VAL A 128 7.55 -16.79 -1.20
CA VAL A 128 7.35 -16.27 0.16
C VAL A 128 8.55 -15.46 0.63
N PHE A 129 9.77 -15.94 0.39
CA PHE A 129 11.00 -15.21 0.74
C PHE A 129 11.10 -13.86 0.02
N VAL A 130 10.87 -13.84 -1.31
CA VAL A 130 10.90 -12.60 -2.11
C VAL A 130 9.84 -11.61 -1.62
N LEU A 131 8.64 -12.10 -1.30
CA LEU A 131 7.55 -11.26 -0.78
C LEU A 131 7.92 -10.63 0.57
N ASP A 132 8.40 -11.43 1.52
CA ASP A 132 8.84 -10.95 2.83
C ASP A 132 9.99 -9.94 2.71
N TYR A 133 11.02 -10.27 1.91
CA TYR A 133 12.17 -9.39 1.69
C TYR A 133 11.77 -8.07 1.01
N SER A 134 10.89 -8.13 0.00
CA SER A 134 10.41 -6.94 -0.72
C SER A 134 9.60 -6.05 0.20
N LEU A 135 8.63 -6.59 0.94
CA LEU A 135 7.77 -5.78 1.83
C LEU A 135 8.57 -5.09 2.95
N ARG A 136 9.59 -5.75 3.51
CA ARG A 136 10.46 -5.12 4.52
C ARG A 136 11.20 -3.88 3.99
N GLY A 137 11.53 -3.84 2.69
CA GLY A 137 12.26 -2.73 2.09
C GLY A 137 11.44 -1.44 1.93
N TRP A 138 10.15 -1.56 1.61
CA TRP A 138 9.25 -0.41 1.36
C TRP A 138 8.69 0.23 2.64
N PHE A 139 8.69 -0.53 3.74
CA PHE A 139 8.12 -0.11 5.03
C PHE A 139 9.16 -0.19 6.16
N ASN A 140 10.40 0.20 5.85
CA ASN A 140 11.46 0.24 6.84
C ASN A 140 11.38 1.56 7.62
N GLU A 141 11.68 1.50 8.92
CA GLU A 141 11.91 2.63 9.82
C GLU A 141 12.72 3.75 9.14
N ARG A 142 13.72 3.40 8.32
CA ARG A 142 14.52 4.37 7.54
C ARG A 142 13.71 5.31 6.64
N ILE A 143 12.66 4.81 5.98
CA ILE A 143 11.82 5.63 5.10
C ILE A 143 10.92 6.51 5.95
N SER A 144 10.31 5.96 7.02
CA SER A 144 9.52 6.73 7.98
C SER A 144 10.33 7.89 8.58
N THR A 145 11.52 7.58 9.09
CA THR A 145 12.44 8.57 9.67
C THR A 145 12.83 9.63 8.65
N ALA A 146 13.20 9.25 7.43
CA ALA A 146 13.57 10.24 6.41
C ALA A 146 12.41 11.19 6.06
N VAL A 147 11.17 10.68 6.02
CA VAL A 147 9.97 11.49 5.75
C VAL A 147 9.64 12.40 6.94
N GLU A 148 9.73 11.91 8.17
CA GLU A 148 9.51 12.68 9.40
C GLU A 148 10.58 13.76 9.62
N GLU A 149 11.85 13.42 9.41
CA GLU A 149 12.97 14.36 9.45
C GLU A 149 12.81 15.44 8.38
N SER A 150 12.31 15.10 7.18
CA SER A 150 12.04 16.09 6.12
C SER A 150 10.98 17.11 6.55
N VAL A 151 9.89 16.68 7.21
CA VAL A 151 8.90 17.60 7.80
C VAL A 151 9.54 18.47 8.87
N THR A 152 10.37 17.88 9.73
CA THR A 152 11.06 18.60 10.81
C THR A 152 12.00 19.67 10.27
N ILE A 153 12.79 19.36 9.23
CA ILE A 153 13.68 20.31 8.55
C ILE A 153 12.86 21.43 7.91
N ALA A 154 11.78 21.10 7.21
CA ALA A 154 10.90 22.08 6.56
C ALA A 154 10.27 23.07 7.57
N ASN A 155 9.78 22.55 8.70
CA ASN A 155 9.24 23.37 9.78
C ASN A 155 10.35 24.22 10.45
N SER A 156 11.54 23.65 10.66
CA SER A 156 12.68 24.37 11.24
C SER A 156 13.16 25.52 10.36
N TYR A 157 13.10 25.36 9.03
CA TYR A 157 13.40 26.44 8.09
C TYR A 157 12.43 27.61 8.24
N LEU A 158 11.12 27.33 8.30
CA LEU A 158 10.11 28.38 8.51
C LEU A 158 10.27 29.06 9.86
N GLU A 159 10.59 28.31 10.90
CA GLU A 159 10.82 28.84 12.24
C GLU A 159 12.06 29.73 12.31
N GLU A 160 13.15 29.37 11.62
CA GLU A 160 14.34 30.22 11.51
C GLU A 160 14.03 31.54 10.80
N HIS A 161 13.22 31.52 9.73
CA HIS A 161 12.79 32.75 9.08
C HIS A 161 11.89 33.61 9.96
N LYS A 162 10.96 32.99 10.70
CA LYS A 162 10.12 33.68 11.69
C LYS A 162 10.98 34.34 12.75
N ARG A 163 11.94 33.62 13.33
CA ARG A 163 12.89 34.15 14.32
C ARG A 163 13.74 35.29 13.76
N SER A 164 14.22 35.15 12.53
CA SER A 164 14.97 36.19 11.81
C SER A 164 14.15 37.47 11.65
N VAL A 165 12.91 37.37 11.16
CA VAL A 165 11.99 38.50 11.00
C VAL A 165 11.67 39.13 12.36
N SER A 166 11.43 38.33 13.40
CA SER A 166 11.18 38.81 14.76
C SER A 166 12.37 39.59 15.33
N GLY A 167 13.61 39.17 15.06
CA GLY A 167 14.80 39.94 15.42
C GLY A 167 14.88 41.27 14.68
N GLN A 168 14.56 41.28 13.38
CA GLN A 168 14.62 42.49 12.56
C GLN A 168 13.55 43.52 12.94
N ILE A 169 12.32 43.10 13.24
CA ILE A 169 11.24 44.01 13.65
C ILE A 169 11.54 44.67 14.99
N LEU A 170 12.12 43.95 15.96
CA LEU A 170 12.54 44.52 17.24
C LEU A 170 13.61 45.61 17.06
N ALA A 171 14.62 45.33 16.24
CA ALA A 171 15.67 46.29 15.92
C ALA A 171 15.10 47.51 15.18
N MET A 172 14.24 47.28 14.19
CA MET A 172 13.60 48.33 13.40
C MET A 172 12.67 49.20 14.25
N ALA A 173 11.88 48.61 15.15
CA ALA A 173 11.02 49.33 16.07
C ALA A 173 11.84 50.21 17.03
N ASN A 174 12.99 49.73 17.53
CA ASN A 174 13.88 50.54 18.35
C ASN A 174 14.41 51.77 17.58
N ASP A 175 14.89 51.55 16.36
CA ASP A 175 15.38 52.63 15.48
C ASP A 175 14.29 53.66 15.16
N ILE A 176 13.08 53.19 14.83
CA ILE A 176 11.91 54.07 14.56
C ILE A 176 11.52 54.85 15.81
N ASN A 177 11.48 54.21 16.98
CA ASN A 177 11.17 54.88 18.24
C ASN A 177 12.21 55.96 18.57
N ARG A 178 13.49 55.71 18.32
CA ARG A 178 14.57 56.68 18.54
C ARG A 178 14.44 57.92 17.64
N GLU A 179 14.03 57.74 16.39
CA GLU A 179 13.85 58.82 15.40
C GLU A 179 12.44 59.42 15.39
N ALA A 180 11.53 58.98 16.26
CA ALA A 180 10.12 59.37 16.27
C ALA A 180 9.88 60.91 16.18
N PRO A 181 10.61 61.78 16.91
CA PRO A 181 10.40 63.23 16.84
C PRO A 181 10.62 63.84 15.45
N ASN A 182 11.48 63.21 14.63
CA ASN A 182 11.80 63.63 13.27
C ASN A 182 10.78 63.03 12.28
N LEU A 183 10.46 61.74 12.46
CA LEU A 183 9.56 60.99 11.58
C LEU A 183 8.12 61.51 11.65
N LEU A 184 7.65 61.93 12.82
CA LEU A 184 6.30 62.49 13.02
C LEU A 184 6.09 63.84 12.32
N ARG A 185 7.17 64.58 12.02
CA ARG A 185 7.09 65.91 11.39
C ARG A 185 7.01 65.86 9.88
N ASN A 186 7.51 64.78 9.26
CA ASN A 186 7.62 64.67 7.80
C ASN A 186 7.24 63.25 7.33
N ARG A 187 6.01 63.11 6.84
CA ARG A 187 5.48 61.83 6.34
C ARG A 187 6.31 61.23 5.21
N ASN A 188 6.71 62.04 4.21
CA ASN A 188 7.52 61.55 3.09
C ASN A 188 8.90 61.07 3.57
N GLY A 189 9.46 61.74 4.58
CA GLY A 189 10.69 61.30 5.24
C GLY A 189 10.51 59.96 5.97
N PHE A 190 9.34 59.72 6.54
CA PHE A 190 9.03 58.45 7.21
C PHE A 190 8.91 57.30 6.22
N ASP A 191 8.22 57.48 5.09
CA ASP A 191 8.10 56.46 4.04
C ASP A 191 9.47 56.06 3.47
N GLN A 192 10.35 57.06 3.24
CA GLN A 192 11.72 56.81 2.80
C GLN A 192 12.57 56.12 3.87
N TYR A 193 12.39 56.49 5.15
CA TYR A 193 13.05 55.84 6.27
C TYR A 193 12.64 54.36 6.40
N LEU A 194 11.34 54.06 6.31
CA LEU A 194 10.82 52.69 6.32
C LEU A 194 11.34 51.87 5.13
N THR A 195 11.44 52.49 3.95
CA THR A 195 12.00 51.84 2.76
C THR A 195 13.47 51.44 2.97
N ASN A 196 14.28 52.35 3.52
CA ASN A 196 15.69 52.07 3.81
C ASN A 196 15.85 51.00 4.89
N GLN A 197 15.07 51.10 5.97
CA GLN A 197 15.07 50.10 7.05
C GLN A 197 14.66 48.71 6.56
N ALA A 198 13.62 48.63 5.72
CA ALA A 198 13.20 47.35 5.14
C ALA A 198 14.30 46.75 4.25
N GLY A 199 14.90 47.55 3.38
CA GLY A 199 15.97 47.12 2.47
C GLY A 199 17.21 46.58 3.20
N VAL A 200 17.72 47.31 4.21
CA VAL A 200 18.92 46.89 4.97
C VAL A 200 18.67 45.62 5.78
N ARG A 201 17.40 45.33 6.13
CA ARG A 201 17.00 44.19 6.97
C ARG A 201 16.49 42.98 6.18
N ASN A 202 16.58 43.05 4.85
CA ASN A 202 16.02 42.06 3.94
C ASN A 202 14.55 41.75 4.26
N LEU A 203 13.78 42.81 4.53
CA LEU A 203 12.33 42.77 4.68
C LEU A 203 11.75 43.30 3.38
N THR A 204 10.74 42.62 2.83
CA THR A 204 10.15 43.04 1.56
C THR A 204 9.15 44.17 1.73
N GLU A 205 8.48 44.22 2.88
CA GLU A 205 7.50 45.27 3.21
C GLU A 205 7.66 45.72 4.66
N ALA A 206 7.41 47.02 4.89
CA ALA A 206 7.30 47.61 6.20
C ALA A 206 6.23 48.69 6.19
N LEU A 207 5.33 48.65 7.16
CA LEU A 207 4.22 49.57 7.30
C LEU A 207 4.09 49.98 8.77
N VAL A 208 3.63 51.20 8.99
CA VAL A 208 3.19 51.65 10.31
C VAL A 208 1.70 51.94 10.21
N ILE A 209 0.93 51.28 11.06
CA ILE A 209 -0.54 51.37 11.06
C ILE A 209 -1.05 51.73 12.45
N ASP A 210 -2.25 52.31 12.54
CA ASP A 210 -2.95 52.43 13.81
C ASP A 210 -3.83 51.21 14.14
N SER A 211 -4.47 51.18 15.31
CA SER A 211 -5.38 50.10 15.70
C SER A 211 -6.61 49.96 14.79
N THR A 212 -6.93 51.01 14.03
CA THR A 212 -8.03 50.99 13.05
C THR A 212 -7.62 50.41 11.70
N GLY A 213 -6.34 50.04 11.53
CA GLY A 213 -5.77 49.53 10.29
C GLY A 213 -5.41 50.62 9.28
N ARG A 214 -5.45 51.90 9.67
CA ARG A 214 -5.08 53.00 8.77
C ARG A 214 -3.57 53.10 8.68
N VAL A 215 -3.07 53.22 7.45
CA VAL A 215 -1.63 53.37 7.17
C VAL A 215 -1.16 54.78 7.51
N ILE A 216 -0.26 54.86 8.49
CA ILE A 216 0.46 56.07 8.91
C ILE A 216 1.64 56.32 7.97
N ALA A 217 2.44 55.28 7.70
CA ALA A 217 3.59 55.32 6.80
C ALA A 217 3.85 53.95 6.18
N ASN A 218 4.47 53.90 5.00
CA ASN A 218 4.73 52.66 4.27
C ASN A 218 6.04 52.69 3.48
N SER A 219 6.66 51.52 3.34
CA SER A 219 7.80 51.35 2.44
C SER A 219 7.35 51.32 0.97
N GLN A 220 8.29 51.59 0.06
CA GLN A 220 8.06 51.64 -1.39
C GLN A 220 7.39 50.38 -1.97
N PHE A 221 7.70 49.20 -1.41
CA PHE A 221 7.20 47.90 -1.89
C PHE A 221 6.09 47.32 -1.00
N ALA A 222 5.50 48.13 -0.11
CA ALA A 222 4.30 47.74 0.61
C ALA A 222 3.12 47.66 -0.37
N TYR A 223 2.79 46.45 -0.84
CA TYR A 223 1.64 46.23 -1.73
C TYR A 223 0.33 46.48 -0.97
N ALA A 224 -0.69 47.00 -1.68
CA ALA A 224 -1.99 47.36 -1.12
C ALA A 224 -2.52 46.28 -0.18
N VAL A 225 -2.70 46.69 1.07
CA VAL A 225 -2.78 45.79 2.21
C VAL A 225 -4.13 45.10 2.26
N THR A 226 -4.14 43.78 2.07
CA THR A 226 -5.22 42.93 2.60
C THR A 226 -4.95 42.77 4.10
N PHE A 227 -5.61 43.61 4.91
CA PHE A 227 -5.57 43.58 6.38
C PHE A 227 -6.36 42.41 7.00
N SER A 228 -6.92 41.54 6.15
CA SER A 228 -7.92 40.53 6.50
C SER A 228 -7.45 39.46 7.48
N ASP A 229 -6.16 39.40 7.82
CA ASP A 229 -5.54 38.30 8.56
C ASP A 229 -4.92 38.71 9.91
N LEU A 230 -5.12 39.95 10.38
CA LEU A 230 -4.69 40.36 11.74
C LEU A 230 -5.83 40.15 12.72
N ASP A 231 -5.79 39.07 13.50
CA ASP A 231 -6.79 38.78 14.53
C ASP A 231 -6.58 39.63 15.81
N GLU A 232 -7.52 39.55 16.75
CA GLU A 232 -7.42 40.25 18.04
C GLU A 232 -6.18 39.80 18.84
N ALA A 233 -5.83 38.51 18.80
CA ALA A 233 -4.66 37.96 19.48
C ALA A 233 -3.34 38.54 18.94
N PHE A 234 -3.32 38.96 17.66
CA PHE A 234 -2.18 39.62 17.06
C PHE A 234 -1.89 40.96 17.76
N PHE A 235 -2.93 41.78 17.92
CA PHE A 235 -2.83 43.09 18.57
C PHE A 235 -2.56 42.96 20.06
N ASP A 236 -3.16 41.98 20.74
CA ASP A 236 -2.93 41.73 22.17
C ASP A 236 -1.45 41.45 22.48
N LYS A 237 -0.80 40.59 21.69
CA LYS A 237 0.64 40.31 21.84
C LYS A 237 1.49 41.54 21.54
N ALA A 238 1.18 42.24 20.44
CA ALA A 238 1.89 43.47 20.09
C ALA A 238 1.77 44.55 21.19
N ASN A 239 0.60 44.64 21.84
CA ASN A 239 0.34 45.55 22.95
C ASN A 239 1.13 45.22 24.21
N GLN A 240 1.45 43.95 24.43
CA GLN A 240 2.31 43.48 25.52
C GLN A 240 3.81 43.75 25.23
N GLY A 241 4.13 44.30 24.05
CA GLY A 241 5.51 44.52 23.60
C GLY A 241 6.18 43.26 23.06
N GLU A 242 5.41 42.20 22.81
CA GLU A 242 5.88 40.98 22.19
C GLU A 242 5.76 41.06 20.68
N VAL A 243 6.68 40.41 19.96
CA VAL A 243 6.55 40.29 18.51
C VAL A 243 5.43 39.32 18.20
N SER A 244 4.42 39.81 17.50
CA SER A 244 3.31 39.01 17.04
C SER A 244 3.55 38.54 15.62
N ILE A 245 3.38 37.25 15.34
CA ILE A 245 3.51 36.69 13.98
C ILE A 245 2.10 36.39 13.48
N ALA A 246 1.74 36.91 12.32
CA ALA A 246 0.43 36.64 11.73
C ALA A 246 0.37 35.21 11.18
N ASN A 247 -0.70 34.49 11.48
CA ASN A 247 -0.97 33.20 10.84
C ASN A 247 -1.33 33.45 9.38
N THR A 248 -0.36 33.24 8.51
CA THR A 248 -0.52 33.46 7.09
C THR A 248 -0.76 32.11 6.44
N ASP A 249 -1.97 31.57 6.63
CA ASP A 249 -2.32 30.20 6.20
C ASP A 249 -2.31 30.02 4.67
N ASN A 250 -2.20 31.12 3.88
CA ASN A 250 -2.33 31.08 2.43
C ASN A 250 -1.50 32.12 1.67
N GLU A 251 -0.54 32.80 2.29
CA GLU A 251 0.32 33.74 1.57
C GLU A 251 1.79 33.35 1.70
N TYR A 252 2.52 33.49 0.60
CA TYR A 252 3.95 33.18 0.50
C TYR A 252 4.84 34.18 1.24
N ARG A 253 4.47 34.56 2.47
CA ARG A 253 5.15 35.57 3.27
C ARG A 253 4.97 35.33 4.76
N ILE A 254 5.99 35.72 5.51
CA ILE A 254 5.97 35.80 6.97
C ILE A 254 5.72 37.26 7.32
N ARG A 255 4.66 37.53 8.10
CA ARG A 255 4.37 38.86 8.63
C ARG A 255 4.55 38.88 10.15
N ALA A 256 5.18 39.93 10.64
CA ALA A 256 5.32 40.20 12.06
C ALA A 256 4.87 41.61 12.39
N GLY A 257 4.34 41.81 13.61
CA GLY A 257 3.94 43.10 14.13
C GLY A 257 4.45 43.36 15.54
N LEU A 258 4.65 44.65 15.84
CA LEU A 258 5.07 45.12 17.13
C LEU A 258 4.56 46.54 17.36
N ARG A 259 4.13 46.86 18.58
CA ARG A 259 3.72 48.22 18.94
C ARG A 259 4.92 49.16 19.02
N LEU A 260 4.75 50.39 18.52
CA LEU A 260 5.72 51.47 18.66
C LEU A 260 5.40 52.29 19.91
N ASN A 261 6.38 52.46 20.80
CA ASN A 261 6.19 53.07 22.12
C ASN A 261 6.25 54.60 22.10
N GLN A 262 6.91 55.20 21.10
CA GLN A 262 7.06 56.66 20.96
C GLN A 262 5.96 57.28 20.06
N PHE A 263 4.96 56.49 19.69
CA PHE A 263 3.86 56.87 18.82
C PHE A 263 2.53 56.61 19.53
N VAL A 264 1.54 57.47 19.29
CA VAL A 264 0.18 57.25 19.80
C VAL A 264 -0.52 56.28 18.87
N ASP A 265 -0.89 55.12 19.42
CA ASP A 265 -1.60 54.05 18.71
C ASP A 265 -0.98 53.71 17.35
N ALA A 266 0.26 53.20 17.37
CA ALA A 266 0.95 52.78 16.16
C ALA A 266 1.61 51.42 16.32
N TYR A 267 1.50 50.61 15.27
CA TYR A 267 2.06 49.27 15.16
C TYR A 267 2.92 49.22 13.90
N LEU A 268 4.16 48.81 14.07
CA LEU A 268 5.03 48.44 12.97
C LEU A 268 4.64 47.04 12.50
N LEU A 269 4.35 46.91 11.22
CA LEU A 269 4.18 45.64 10.51
C LEU A 269 5.34 45.48 9.54
N VAL A 270 5.94 44.30 9.53
CA VAL A 270 6.94 43.95 8.52
C VAL A 270 6.62 42.61 7.89
N GLY A 271 6.99 42.45 6.64
CA GLY A 271 6.81 41.22 5.90
C GLY A 271 8.06 40.82 5.13
N ARG A 272 8.27 39.51 5.00
CA ARG A 272 9.28 38.93 4.12
C ARG A 272 8.62 37.85 3.28
N PHE A 273 8.76 37.93 1.95
CA PHE A 273 8.34 36.83 1.09
C PHE A 273 9.23 35.61 1.33
N VAL A 274 8.59 34.46 1.41
CA VAL A 274 9.25 33.16 1.39
C VAL A 274 9.08 32.61 -0.01
N ASP A 275 10.13 31.98 -0.54
CA ASP A 275 10.07 31.37 -1.86
C ASP A 275 8.90 30.38 -1.94
N PRO A 276 7.98 30.52 -2.91
CA PRO A 276 6.81 29.64 -3.04
C PRO A 276 7.20 28.17 -3.24
N THR A 277 8.38 27.90 -3.78
CA THR A 277 8.90 26.53 -3.90
C THR A 277 9.15 25.90 -2.54
N VAL A 278 9.60 26.68 -1.55
CA VAL A 278 9.87 26.19 -0.19
C VAL A 278 8.57 25.91 0.55
N LEU A 279 7.60 26.81 0.47
CA LEU A 279 6.28 26.60 1.08
C LEU A 279 5.55 25.41 0.45
N ALA A 280 5.57 25.30 -0.87
CA ALA A 280 5.04 24.12 -1.57
C ALA A 280 5.81 22.84 -1.17
N ALA A 281 7.11 22.91 -0.93
CA ALA A 281 7.88 21.76 -0.45
C ALA A 281 7.47 21.35 0.96
N VAL A 282 7.22 22.30 1.87
CA VAL A 282 6.71 22.03 3.23
C VAL A 282 5.37 21.30 3.15
N GLU A 283 4.42 21.86 2.40
CA GLU A 283 3.08 21.29 2.25
C GLU A 283 3.13 19.88 1.64
N ARG A 284 3.89 19.69 0.56
CA ARG A 284 4.09 18.37 -0.08
C ARG A 284 4.72 17.37 0.87
N THR A 285 5.67 17.79 1.69
CA THR A 285 6.37 16.92 2.64
C THR A 285 5.43 16.51 3.79
N GLN A 286 4.63 17.44 4.30
CA GLN A 286 3.60 17.14 5.30
C GLN A 286 2.55 16.18 4.76
N PHE A 287 2.04 16.42 3.54
CA PHE A 287 1.09 15.54 2.88
C PHE A 287 1.67 14.14 2.62
N ALA A 288 2.92 14.05 2.17
CA ALA A 288 3.60 12.79 1.96
C ALA A 288 3.80 12.04 3.29
N SER A 289 4.15 12.75 4.37
CA SER A 289 4.28 12.18 5.72
C SER A 289 2.96 11.63 6.25
N SER A 290 1.88 12.41 6.20
CA SER A 290 0.57 11.93 6.65
C SER A 290 0.08 10.75 5.81
N SER A 291 0.34 10.76 4.51
CA SER A 291 0.00 9.64 3.62
C SER A 291 0.82 8.39 3.96
N TYR A 292 2.11 8.55 4.27
CA TYR A 292 2.97 7.43 4.68
C TYR A 292 2.54 6.84 6.03
N GLN A 293 2.24 7.68 7.03
CA GLN A 293 1.75 7.23 8.34
C GLN A 293 0.45 6.42 8.22
N LEU A 294 -0.47 6.82 7.33
CA LEU A 294 -1.69 6.05 7.06
C LEU A 294 -1.41 4.67 6.46
N LEU A 295 -0.38 4.54 5.62
CA LEU A 295 0.04 3.27 5.02
C LEU A 295 0.82 2.40 6.01
N ASP A 296 1.65 3.01 6.86
CA ASP A 296 2.40 2.34 7.93
C ASP A 296 1.45 1.68 8.94
N ILE A 297 0.40 2.40 9.36
CA ILE A 297 -0.66 1.87 10.24
C ILE A 297 -1.37 0.65 9.61
N ARG A 298 -1.44 0.57 8.28
CA ARG A 298 -2.06 -0.55 7.53
C ARG A 298 -1.05 -1.59 7.04
N GLN A 299 0.23 -1.46 7.38
CA GLN A 299 1.29 -2.34 6.87
C GLN A 299 1.03 -3.81 7.22
N LEU A 300 0.60 -4.07 8.46
CA LEU A 300 0.33 -5.44 8.93
C LEU A 300 -0.83 -6.06 8.14
N ASP A 301 -1.90 -5.31 7.93
CA ASP A 301 -3.07 -5.75 7.15
C ASP A 301 -2.71 -6.01 5.68
N LEU A 302 -1.87 -5.15 5.09
CA LEU A 302 -1.35 -5.32 3.74
C LEU A 302 -0.45 -6.55 3.64
N GLN A 303 0.48 -6.73 4.58
CA GLN A 303 1.40 -7.86 4.61
C GLN A 303 0.66 -9.18 4.77
N ILE A 304 -0.31 -9.25 5.69
CA ILE A 304 -1.16 -10.44 5.86
C ILE A 304 -1.97 -10.69 4.58
N SER A 305 -2.59 -9.66 4.01
CA SER A 305 -3.41 -9.81 2.80
C SER A 305 -2.60 -10.33 1.62
N PHE A 306 -1.41 -9.77 1.36
CA PHE A 306 -0.53 -10.24 0.31
C PHE A 306 0.02 -11.65 0.59
N ALA A 307 0.39 -11.95 1.84
CA ALA A 307 0.86 -13.28 2.22
C ALA A 307 -0.22 -14.35 2.04
N VAL A 308 -1.47 -14.06 2.45
CA VAL A 308 -2.62 -14.95 2.25
C VAL A 308 -2.89 -15.14 0.76
N MET A 309 -2.93 -14.06 -0.03
CA MET A 309 -3.17 -14.14 -1.48
C MET A 309 -2.12 -15.00 -2.19
N PHE A 310 -0.84 -14.70 -1.98
CA PHE A 310 0.25 -15.45 -2.60
C PHE A 310 0.28 -16.90 -2.11
N GLY A 311 0.05 -17.12 -0.81
CA GLY A 311 -0.06 -18.45 -0.23
C GLY A 311 -1.19 -19.26 -0.86
N MET A 312 -2.35 -18.64 -1.09
CA MET A 312 -3.51 -19.24 -1.75
C MET A 312 -3.17 -19.71 -3.16
N VAL A 313 -2.63 -18.80 -3.99
CA VAL A 313 -2.27 -19.09 -5.38
C VAL A 313 -1.16 -20.14 -5.44
N ALA A 314 -0.14 -20.03 -4.58
CA ALA A 314 0.94 -21.00 -4.51
C ALA A 314 0.44 -22.40 -4.11
N LEU A 315 -0.47 -22.49 -3.15
CA LEU A 315 -1.09 -23.76 -2.75
C LEU A 315 -1.95 -24.36 -3.87
N LEU A 316 -2.73 -23.55 -4.58
CA LEU A 316 -3.52 -24.02 -5.73
C LEU A 316 -2.62 -24.59 -6.82
N LEU A 317 -1.55 -23.88 -7.17
CA LEU A 317 -0.58 -24.33 -8.18
C LEU A 317 0.16 -25.59 -7.72
N LEU A 318 0.54 -25.66 -6.44
CA LEU A 318 1.19 -26.85 -5.86
C LEU A 318 0.25 -28.05 -5.93
N LEU A 319 -0.97 -27.94 -5.43
CA LEU A 319 -1.95 -29.04 -5.46
C LEU A 319 -2.29 -29.47 -6.89
N GLY A 320 -2.43 -28.51 -7.81
CA GLY A 320 -2.64 -28.77 -9.24
C GLY A 320 -1.46 -29.54 -9.86
N SER A 321 -0.23 -29.13 -9.56
CA SER A 321 1.00 -29.81 -10.01
C SER A 321 1.11 -31.23 -9.44
N VAL A 322 0.89 -31.41 -8.13
CA VAL A 322 0.90 -32.73 -7.48
C VAL A 322 -0.16 -33.65 -8.10
N TRP A 323 -1.37 -33.13 -8.30
CA TRP A 323 -2.43 -33.92 -8.93
C TRP A 323 -2.07 -34.34 -10.36
N LEU A 324 -1.57 -33.41 -11.18
CA LEU A 324 -1.12 -33.70 -12.54
C LEU A 324 0.00 -34.74 -12.56
N GLY A 325 1.01 -34.60 -11.69
CA GLY A 325 2.13 -35.53 -11.57
C GLY A 325 1.69 -36.94 -11.17
N LEU A 326 0.79 -37.05 -10.17
CA LEU A 326 0.23 -38.34 -9.74
C LEU A 326 -0.62 -38.99 -10.84
N ASN A 327 -1.39 -38.19 -11.59
CA ASN A 327 -2.24 -38.71 -12.64
C ASN A 327 -1.44 -39.13 -13.88
N PHE A 328 -0.40 -38.39 -14.22
CA PHE A 328 0.53 -38.75 -15.29
C PHE A 328 1.28 -40.05 -14.97
N ALA A 329 1.73 -40.21 -13.71
CA ALA A 329 2.31 -41.45 -13.23
C ALA A 329 1.33 -42.62 -13.42
N ASN A 330 0.08 -42.48 -12.96
CA ASN A 330 -0.95 -43.51 -13.13
C ASN A 330 -1.21 -43.84 -14.60
N ALA A 331 -1.35 -42.85 -15.48
CA ALA A 331 -1.64 -43.04 -16.89
C ALA A 331 -0.58 -43.88 -17.63
N ILE A 332 0.70 -43.75 -17.27
CA ILE A 332 1.80 -44.55 -17.84
C ILE A 332 1.84 -45.94 -17.22
N VAL A 333 1.57 -46.01 -15.92
CA VAL A 333 1.83 -47.19 -15.10
C VAL A 333 0.69 -48.22 -15.22
N THR A 334 -0.59 -47.81 -15.26
CA THR A 334 -1.75 -48.72 -15.36
C THR A 334 -1.75 -49.61 -16.62
N PRO A 335 -1.43 -49.12 -17.84
CA PRO A 335 -1.33 -49.96 -19.03
C PRO A 335 -0.24 -51.03 -18.92
N ILE A 336 0.90 -50.69 -18.30
CA ILE A 336 2.04 -51.60 -18.15
C ILE A 336 1.70 -52.77 -17.22
N SER A 337 1.00 -52.54 -16.10
CA SER A 337 0.53 -53.65 -15.25
C SER A 337 -0.47 -54.56 -15.95
N ALA A 338 -1.33 -54.00 -16.81
CA ALA A 338 -2.36 -54.77 -17.47
C ALA A 338 -1.77 -55.81 -18.44
N ILE A 339 -0.60 -55.52 -19.04
CA ILE A 339 0.10 -56.45 -19.92
C ILE A 339 0.82 -57.55 -19.12
N ILE A 340 1.41 -57.21 -17.97
CA ILE A 340 2.15 -58.16 -17.13
C ILE A 340 1.20 -59.14 -16.41
N GLY A 341 -0.03 -58.72 -16.08
CA GLY A 341 -1.00 -59.59 -15.39
C GLY A 341 -1.73 -60.60 -16.29
N VAL A 342 -1.58 -60.52 -17.62
CA VAL A 342 -2.21 -61.42 -18.59
C VAL A 342 -1.24 -62.49 -19.11
N ALA A 343 0.07 -62.32 -18.89
CA ALA A 343 1.13 -63.26 -19.25
C ALA A 343 1.44 -64.26 -18.12
#